data_AF-A0A7J3L0B9-F1
#
_entry.id   AF-A0A7J3L0B9-F1
#
_cell.length_a   1.000
_cell.length_b   1.000
_cell.length_c   1.000
_cell.angle_alpha   90.00
_cell.angle_beta   90.00
_cell.angle_gamma   90.00
#
_symmetry.space_group_name_H-M   'P 1'
#
loop_
_entity.id
_entity.type
_entity.pdbx_description
1 polymer ?
#
loop_
_entity_poly.entity_id
_entity_poly.type
_entity_poly.pdbx_seq_one_letter_code
_entity_poly.pdbx_strand_id
1 'polypeptide(L)'
;MKCRVTVDTRITIGILDRRCYGQFIEHLGECIYGGIWVGEDSKIPNEKGFRLDVLQAVRELNPQLIRWPGGNFASGYHWIDGIGPRDQRPRRYDMAWGAEEPNYFGTDEFIEFCRLVGAEPFIVVNAGNGTPEEAAHWVEYCNSTRETYYASLRRKYGHEKPYGVKLWGIGNELWGEWQIGFCKDSAECARRTVEFANEMRKVDPSIELVAVGCEDPEWNIEMV
;
A
#
# COMPACT_ATOMS: atom_id res chain seq x y z
N MET A 1 18.37 43.11 -3.32
CA MET A 1 19.18 41.96 -3.79
C MET A 1 18.60 41.53 -5.15
N LYS A 2 19.42 41.35 -6.20
CA LYS A 2 18.95 40.87 -7.53
C LYS A 2 19.37 39.40 -7.71
N CYS A 3 18.43 38.52 -8.03
CA CYS A 3 18.71 37.13 -8.40
C CYS A 3 18.67 36.98 -9.94
N ARG A 4 19.53 36.11 -10.50
CA ARG A 4 19.56 35.79 -11.93
C ARG A 4 19.44 34.27 -12.11
N VAL A 5 18.46 33.85 -12.90
CA VAL A 5 18.22 32.44 -13.28
C VAL A 5 18.53 32.28 -14.78
N THR A 6 19.12 31.15 -15.17
CA THR A 6 19.38 30.80 -16.58
C THR A 6 18.86 29.39 -16.83
N VAL A 7 18.17 29.18 -17.96
CA VAL A 7 17.66 27.88 -18.40
C VAL A 7 18.25 27.57 -19.78
N ASP A 8 18.91 26.42 -19.92
CA ASP A 8 19.43 25.94 -21.20
C ASP A 8 18.65 24.69 -21.63
N THR A 9 17.74 24.84 -22.59
CA THR A 9 16.86 23.75 -23.08
C THR A 9 17.58 22.71 -23.93
N ARG A 10 18.88 22.89 -24.21
CA ARG A 10 19.71 21.91 -24.93
C ARG A 10 20.31 20.88 -23.99
N ILE A 11 20.27 21.12 -22.67
CA ILE A 11 20.83 20.22 -21.65
C ILE A 11 19.68 19.52 -20.92
N THR A 12 19.53 18.22 -21.15
CA THR A 12 18.61 17.36 -20.39
C THR A 12 19.37 16.72 -19.22
N ILE A 13 18.93 16.96 -17.98
CA ILE A 13 19.59 16.42 -16.77
C ILE A 13 19.12 14.99 -16.46
N GLY A 14 17.88 14.65 -16.80
CA GLY A 14 17.32 13.33 -16.55
C GLY A 14 15.84 13.25 -16.91
N ILE A 15 15.24 12.08 -16.65
CA ILE A 15 13.80 11.86 -16.78
C ILE A 15 13.18 12.13 -15.42
N LEU A 16 12.15 12.99 -15.39
CA LEU A 16 11.32 13.15 -14.20
C LEU A 16 10.36 11.97 -14.11
N ASP A 17 10.67 11.02 -13.23
CA ASP A 17 9.75 9.95 -12.90
C ASP A 17 8.53 10.55 -12.21
N ARG A 18 7.37 10.47 -12.87
CA ARG A 18 6.15 11.11 -12.37
C ARG A 18 5.60 10.44 -11.10
N ARG A 19 6.14 9.27 -10.68
CA ARG A 19 5.88 8.68 -9.36
C ARG A 19 6.28 9.61 -8.21
N CYS A 20 7.12 10.63 -8.45
CA CYS A 20 7.41 11.68 -7.46
C CYS A 20 6.17 12.50 -7.04
N TYR A 21 5.08 12.44 -7.80
CA TYR A 21 3.78 13.06 -7.49
C TYR A 21 2.80 12.07 -6.84
N GLY A 22 3.31 10.96 -6.31
CA GLY A 22 2.50 9.96 -5.60
C GLY A 22 1.81 10.54 -4.36
N GLN A 23 0.75 9.87 -3.94
CA GLN A 23 0.00 10.17 -2.73
C GLN A 23 0.08 9.01 -1.75
N PHE A 24 -0.35 9.27 -0.53
CA PHE A 24 -0.30 8.31 0.55
C PHE A 24 -1.59 8.40 1.37
N ILE A 25 -2.22 7.25 1.58
CA ILE A 25 -3.45 7.12 2.38
C ILE A 25 -3.25 6.00 3.40
N GLU A 26 -3.64 6.27 4.64
CA GLU A 26 -3.51 5.35 5.77
C GLU A 26 -4.88 5.12 6.39
N HIS A 27 -5.09 3.94 6.95
CA HIS A 27 -6.17 3.70 7.92
C HIS A 27 -5.86 4.45 9.24
N LEU A 28 -5.99 5.77 9.21
CA LEU A 28 -5.72 6.70 10.30
C LEU A 28 -6.78 7.78 10.35
N GLY A 29 -7.45 7.89 11.50
CA GLY A 29 -8.51 8.85 11.71
C GLY A 29 -9.57 8.76 10.61
N GLU A 30 -9.88 9.90 9.98
CA GLU A 30 -10.89 9.98 8.92
C GLU A 30 -10.29 9.89 7.50
N CYS A 31 -9.02 9.51 7.34
CA CYS A 31 -8.39 9.45 6.02
C CYS A 31 -9.15 8.48 5.08
N ILE A 32 -9.38 7.24 5.52
CA ILE A 32 -10.18 6.26 4.78
C ILE A 32 -11.67 6.45 5.07
N TYR A 33 -12.10 6.20 6.31
CA TYR A 33 -13.50 6.23 6.69
C TYR A 33 -13.99 7.67 6.88
N GLY A 34 -14.96 8.08 6.07
CA GLY A 34 -15.45 9.46 6.00
C GLY A 34 -14.68 10.34 4.99
N GLY A 35 -13.35 10.16 4.88
CA GLY A 35 -12.50 10.90 3.95
C GLY A 35 -12.54 10.39 2.51
N ILE A 36 -12.47 9.07 2.30
CA ILE A 36 -12.53 8.46 0.96
C ILE A 36 -13.76 7.56 0.86
N TRP A 37 -13.92 6.66 1.82
CA TRP A 37 -14.97 5.66 1.88
C TRP A 37 -16.09 6.09 2.83
N VAL A 38 -17.30 6.17 2.30
CA VAL A 38 -18.52 6.48 3.06
C VAL A 38 -19.51 5.32 3.08
N GLY A 39 -19.27 4.27 2.29
CA GLY A 39 -20.18 3.15 2.09
C GLY A 39 -21.26 3.43 1.03
N GLU A 40 -21.70 2.39 0.35
CA GLU A 40 -22.62 2.49 -0.80
C GLU A 40 -23.98 3.08 -0.42
N ASP A 41 -24.48 2.74 0.77
CA ASP A 41 -25.77 3.21 1.30
C ASP A 41 -25.71 4.61 1.96
N SER A 42 -24.57 5.30 1.87
CA SER A 42 -24.40 6.62 2.48
C SER A 42 -25.29 7.68 1.81
N LYS A 43 -25.77 8.63 2.62
CA LYS A 43 -26.44 9.85 2.11
C LYS A 43 -25.47 10.82 1.43
N ILE A 44 -24.17 10.67 1.67
CA ILE A 44 -23.14 11.43 0.96
C ILE A 44 -23.08 10.90 -0.48
N PRO A 45 -23.17 11.76 -1.51
CA PRO A 45 -23.06 11.33 -2.89
C PRO A 45 -21.79 10.52 -3.13
N ASN A 46 -21.96 9.28 -3.61
CA ASN A 46 -20.86 8.33 -3.75
C ASN A 46 -20.97 7.51 -5.05
N GLU A 47 -19.82 7.02 -5.52
CA GLU A 47 -19.71 5.98 -6.54
C GLU A 47 -19.08 4.76 -5.86
N LYS A 48 -19.82 3.64 -5.78
CA LYS A 48 -19.35 2.40 -5.13
C LYS A 48 -18.84 2.58 -3.69
N GLY A 49 -19.41 3.53 -2.94
CA GLY A 49 -18.98 3.85 -1.59
C GLY A 49 -17.85 4.88 -1.48
N PHE A 50 -17.22 5.29 -2.59
CA PHE A 50 -16.25 6.39 -2.62
C PHE A 50 -16.97 7.72 -2.78
N ARG A 51 -16.76 8.68 -1.87
CA ARG A 51 -17.45 9.98 -1.95
C ARG A 51 -17.03 10.78 -3.19
N LEU A 52 -18.01 11.27 -3.94
CA LEU A 52 -17.82 11.80 -5.29
C LEU A 52 -16.97 13.08 -5.34
N ASP A 53 -17.13 13.96 -4.35
CA ASP A 53 -16.39 15.21 -4.24
C ASP A 53 -14.88 14.99 -4.10
N VAL A 54 -14.49 14.07 -3.22
CA VAL A 54 -13.08 13.68 -3.04
C VAL A 54 -12.57 12.89 -4.24
N LEU A 55 -13.38 11.97 -4.77
CA LEU A 55 -12.99 11.20 -5.96
C LEU A 55 -12.69 12.11 -7.15
N GLN A 56 -13.49 13.15 -7.37
CA GLN A 56 -13.25 14.15 -8.41
C GLN A 56 -11.97 14.95 -8.15
N ALA A 57 -11.77 15.45 -6.93
CA ALA A 57 -10.57 16.21 -6.59
C ALA A 57 -9.28 15.39 -6.78
N VAL A 58 -9.30 14.11 -6.42
CA VAL A 58 -8.16 13.20 -6.60
C VAL A 58 -7.92 12.91 -8.09
N ARG A 59 -8.97 12.74 -8.90
CA ARG A 59 -8.84 12.63 -10.37
C ARG A 59 -8.17 13.87 -10.97
N GLU A 60 -8.55 15.07 -10.51
CA GLU A 60 -7.96 16.34 -10.97
C GLU A 60 -6.49 16.49 -10.54
N LEU A 61 -6.13 15.98 -9.35
CA LEU A 61 -4.73 15.92 -8.89
C LEU A 61 -3.86 15.00 -9.76
N ASN A 62 -4.47 14.00 -10.41
CA ASN A 62 -3.81 13.02 -11.29
C ASN A 62 -2.59 12.33 -10.64
N PRO A 63 -2.76 11.72 -9.46
CA PRO A 63 -1.68 11.02 -8.79
C PRO A 63 -1.24 9.81 -9.63
N GLN A 64 0.06 9.66 -9.82
CA GLN A 64 0.59 8.53 -10.59
C GLN A 64 0.65 7.25 -9.77
N LEU A 65 0.66 7.39 -8.45
CA LEU A 65 0.86 6.30 -7.49
C LEU A 65 0.11 6.64 -6.20
N ILE A 66 -0.51 5.66 -5.56
CA ILE A 66 -1.08 5.82 -4.22
C ILE A 66 -0.55 4.70 -3.33
N ARG A 67 0.07 5.06 -2.20
CA ARG A 67 0.57 4.14 -1.17
C ARG A 67 -0.52 3.85 -0.12
N TRP A 68 -0.69 2.57 0.24
CA TRP A 68 -1.66 2.03 1.23
C TRP A 68 -1.18 0.64 1.71
N PRO A 69 -1.61 0.05 2.84
CA PRO A 69 -2.50 0.55 3.90
C PRO A 69 -1.77 1.31 5.01
N GLY A 70 -0.44 1.39 4.90
CA GLY A 70 0.49 1.91 5.91
C GLY A 70 0.25 3.37 6.24
N GLY A 71 1.08 4.05 7.04
CA GLY A 71 2.38 3.71 7.58
C GLY A 71 2.29 2.74 8.75
N ASN A 72 2.12 3.25 9.97
CA ASN A 72 2.16 2.45 11.19
C ASN A 72 1.11 1.34 11.18
N PHE A 73 -0.07 1.62 10.60
CA PHE A 73 -1.16 0.65 10.48
C PHE A 73 -0.74 -0.63 9.73
N ALA A 74 0.11 -0.53 8.70
CA ALA A 74 0.54 -1.69 7.93
C ALA A 74 1.32 -2.72 8.77
N SER A 75 2.01 -2.29 9.82
CA SER A 75 2.82 -3.17 10.68
C SER A 75 1.99 -4.11 11.58
N GLY A 76 0.67 -3.92 11.62
CA GLY A 76 -0.28 -4.79 12.33
C GLY A 76 -1.46 -5.26 11.48
N TYR A 77 -1.46 -4.95 10.18
CA TYR A 77 -2.56 -5.27 9.28
C TYR A 77 -2.41 -6.66 8.68
N HIS A 78 -3.48 -7.46 8.75
CA HIS A 78 -3.55 -8.77 8.10
C HIS A 78 -4.53 -8.69 6.92
N TRP A 79 -3.99 -8.68 5.69
CA TRP A 79 -4.76 -8.34 4.49
C TRP A 79 -5.96 -9.23 4.21
N ILE A 80 -5.93 -10.48 4.70
CA ILE A 80 -7.04 -11.43 4.57
C ILE A 80 -8.30 -10.95 5.30
N ASP A 81 -8.16 -10.14 6.34
CA ASP A 81 -9.27 -9.57 7.08
C ASP A 81 -10.03 -8.52 6.24
N GLY A 82 -9.39 -7.95 5.22
CA GLY A 82 -9.93 -6.91 4.34
C GLY A 82 -10.50 -7.41 3.01
N ILE A 83 -10.68 -8.72 2.80
CA ILE A 83 -11.24 -9.26 1.55
C ILE A 83 -12.54 -10.04 1.78
N GLY A 84 -13.26 -10.36 0.71
CA GLY A 84 -14.51 -11.11 0.79
C GLY A 84 -15.71 -10.28 1.24
N PRO A 85 -16.85 -10.93 1.55
CA PRO A 85 -18.08 -10.23 1.94
C PRO A 85 -17.87 -9.31 3.14
N ARG A 86 -18.13 -8.01 2.97
CA ARG A 86 -17.82 -6.97 3.99
C ARG A 86 -18.50 -7.20 5.33
N ASP A 87 -19.68 -7.81 5.33
CA ASP A 87 -20.45 -8.18 6.52
C ASP A 87 -19.83 -9.31 7.34
N GLN A 88 -18.90 -10.07 6.75
CA GLN A 88 -18.18 -11.18 7.38
C GLN A 88 -16.75 -10.83 7.76
N ARG A 89 -16.27 -9.64 7.40
CA ARG A 89 -14.91 -9.18 7.72
C ARG A 89 -14.80 -8.89 9.22
N PRO A 90 -13.71 -9.31 9.88
CA PRO A 90 -13.56 -9.12 11.32
C PRO A 90 -13.27 -7.65 11.62
N ARG A 91 -13.83 -7.16 12.73
CA ARG A 91 -13.40 -5.89 13.32
C ARG A 91 -12.14 -6.14 14.14
N ARG A 92 -11.10 -5.34 13.94
CA ARG A 92 -9.81 -5.47 14.65
C ARG A 92 -9.54 -4.24 15.51
N TYR A 93 -8.75 -4.42 16.56
CA TYR A 93 -8.16 -3.29 17.26
C TYR A 93 -6.85 -2.92 16.57
N ASP A 94 -6.83 -1.77 15.93
CA ASP A 94 -5.61 -1.20 15.37
C ASP A 94 -4.69 -0.74 16.51
N MET A 95 -3.55 -1.43 16.64
CA MET A 95 -2.56 -1.12 17.67
C MET A 95 -1.71 0.12 17.33
N ALA A 96 -1.70 0.57 16.07
CA ALA A 96 -0.94 1.75 15.67
C ALA A 96 -1.61 3.04 16.15
N TRP A 97 -2.94 3.15 15.94
CA TRP A 97 -3.68 4.37 16.25
C TRP A 97 -4.72 4.21 17.38
N GLY A 98 -4.80 3.02 17.98
CA GLY A 98 -5.69 2.74 19.10
C GLY A 98 -7.17 2.82 18.72
N ALA A 99 -7.50 2.44 17.49
CA ALA A 99 -8.84 2.55 16.91
C ALA A 99 -9.44 1.18 16.59
N GLU A 100 -10.75 1.14 16.41
CA GLU A 100 -11.41 -0.04 15.85
C GLU A 100 -11.38 0.04 14.32
N GLU A 101 -10.84 -1.00 13.68
CA GLU A 101 -10.78 -1.15 12.24
C GLU A 101 -11.89 -2.12 11.78
N PRO A 102 -12.94 -1.66 11.08
CA PRO A 102 -14.03 -2.52 10.63
C PRO A 102 -13.69 -3.36 9.38
N ASN A 103 -12.59 -3.09 8.69
CA ASN A 103 -12.13 -3.74 7.46
C ASN A 103 -13.09 -3.64 6.26
N TYR A 104 -14.00 -2.65 6.25
CA TYR A 104 -14.90 -2.43 5.11
C TYR A 104 -14.18 -1.92 3.87
N PHE A 105 -13.04 -1.24 4.05
CA PHE A 105 -12.14 -0.86 2.99
C PHE A 105 -10.89 -1.75 3.09
N GLY A 106 -10.70 -2.65 2.13
CA GLY A 106 -9.52 -3.50 2.08
C GLY A 106 -8.92 -3.54 0.69
N THR A 107 -8.27 -4.65 0.35
CA THR A 107 -7.51 -4.79 -0.92
C THR A 107 -8.37 -4.47 -2.13
N ASP A 108 -9.56 -5.05 -2.20
CA ASP A 108 -10.43 -4.94 -3.37
C ASP A 108 -10.95 -3.51 -3.56
N GLU A 109 -11.35 -2.85 -2.47
CA GLU A 109 -11.77 -1.44 -2.48
C GLU A 109 -10.61 -0.49 -2.82
N PHE A 110 -9.42 -0.73 -2.28
CA PHE A 110 -8.24 0.09 -2.58
C PHE A 110 -7.86 0.03 -4.06
N ILE A 111 -7.88 -1.17 -4.65
CA ILE A 111 -7.59 -1.34 -6.07
C ILE A 111 -8.66 -0.66 -6.93
N GLU A 112 -9.94 -0.80 -6.58
CA GLU A 112 -11.02 -0.11 -7.27
C GLU A 112 -10.85 1.42 -7.22
N PHE A 113 -10.50 1.96 -6.05
CA PHE A 113 -10.21 3.39 -5.88
C PHE A 113 -9.07 3.84 -6.81
N CYS A 114 -7.95 3.12 -6.82
CA CYS A 114 -6.83 3.40 -7.71
C CYS A 114 -7.25 3.41 -9.19
N ARG A 115 -8.07 2.42 -9.61
CA ARG A 115 -8.60 2.36 -10.98
C ARG A 115 -9.51 3.52 -11.31
N LEU A 116 -10.38 3.93 -10.38
CA LEU A 116 -11.29 5.06 -10.58
C LEU A 116 -10.54 6.39 -10.73
N VAL A 117 -9.41 6.58 -10.05
CA VAL A 117 -8.62 7.81 -10.13
C VAL A 117 -7.46 7.75 -11.14
N GLY A 118 -7.24 6.60 -11.77
CA GLY A 118 -6.17 6.40 -12.75
C GLY A 118 -4.77 6.32 -12.15
N ALA A 119 -4.64 5.92 -10.88
CA ALA A 119 -3.36 5.76 -10.20
C ALA A 119 -2.90 4.30 -10.18
N GLU A 120 -1.59 4.08 -10.15
CA GLU A 120 -1.03 2.76 -9.86
C GLU A 120 -1.05 2.49 -8.34
N PRO A 121 -1.38 1.26 -7.90
CA PRO A 121 -1.34 0.90 -6.49
C PRO A 121 0.11 0.65 -6.02
N PHE A 122 0.45 1.19 -4.86
CA PHE A 122 1.62 0.83 -4.05
C PHE A 122 1.12 0.21 -2.74
N ILE A 123 1.27 -1.10 -2.60
CA ILE A 123 0.87 -1.83 -1.39
C ILE A 123 2.06 -2.00 -0.44
N VAL A 124 1.86 -1.75 0.85
CA VAL A 124 2.85 -2.03 1.91
C VAL A 124 2.46 -3.31 2.64
N VAL A 125 3.33 -4.32 2.62
CA VAL A 125 3.11 -5.58 3.34
C VAL A 125 3.51 -5.46 4.81
N ASN A 126 2.82 -6.21 5.66
CA ASN A 126 3.10 -6.27 7.08
C ASN A 126 4.39 -7.06 7.36
N ALA A 127 5.50 -6.34 7.54
CA ALA A 127 6.76 -6.89 8.02
C ALA A 127 7.04 -6.60 9.51
N GLY A 128 5.99 -6.16 10.23
CA GLY A 128 6.00 -5.97 11.69
C GLY A 128 5.69 -7.29 12.39
N ASN A 129 4.40 -7.62 12.52
CA ASN A 129 3.95 -8.90 13.10
C ASN A 129 3.40 -9.91 12.06
N GLY A 130 3.45 -9.58 10.77
CA GLY A 130 3.14 -10.49 9.66
C GLY A 130 4.31 -11.39 9.27
N THR A 131 4.13 -12.20 8.22
CA THR A 131 5.13 -13.18 7.76
C THR A 131 5.48 -13.03 6.27
N PRO A 132 6.66 -13.52 5.83
CA PRO A 132 7.00 -13.59 4.39
C PRO A 132 5.96 -14.37 3.58
N GLU A 133 5.40 -15.44 4.14
CA GLU A 133 4.35 -16.25 3.52
C GLU A 133 3.05 -15.44 3.36
N GLU A 134 2.63 -14.70 4.38
CA GLU A 134 1.45 -13.83 4.31
C GLU A 134 1.60 -12.78 3.19
N ALA A 135 2.78 -12.16 3.08
CA ALA A 135 3.08 -11.20 2.02
C ALA A 135 3.05 -11.85 0.63
N ALA A 136 3.63 -13.04 0.48
CA ALA A 136 3.61 -13.79 -0.78
C ALA A 136 2.18 -14.18 -1.20
N HIS A 137 1.33 -14.59 -0.25
CA HIS A 137 -0.07 -14.87 -0.51
C HIS A 137 -0.85 -13.62 -0.95
N TRP A 138 -0.49 -12.44 -0.43
CA TRP A 138 -1.10 -11.19 -0.91
C TRP A 138 -0.71 -10.87 -2.35
N VAL A 139 0.57 -11.07 -2.70
CA VAL A 139 1.04 -10.97 -4.09
C VAL A 139 0.30 -11.97 -4.98
N GLU A 140 0.08 -13.21 -4.50
CA GLU A 140 -0.67 -14.23 -5.25
C GLU A 140 -2.10 -13.78 -5.51
N TYR A 141 -2.79 -13.33 -4.46
CA TYR A 141 -4.14 -12.79 -4.56
C TYR A 141 -4.21 -11.68 -5.60
N CYS A 142 -3.29 -10.72 -5.56
CA CYS A 142 -3.29 -9.56 -6.44
C CYS A 142 -2.87 -9.87 -7.88
N ASN A 143 -1.87 -10.72 -8.09
CA ASN A 143 -1.18 -10.79 -9.39
C ASN A 143 -1.29 -12.14 -10.10
N SER A 144 -1.59 -13.23 -9.39
CA SER A 144 -1.57 -14.56 -10.00
C SER A 144 -2.74 -14.78 -10.96
N THR A 145 -2.42 -15.35 -12.12
CA THR A 145 -3.37 -15.87 -13.11
C THR A 145 -3.64 -17.37 -12.94
N ARG A 146 -2.93 -18.05 -12.03
CA ARG A 146 -3.01 -19.50 -11.84
C ARG A 146 -4.34 -19.90 -11.17
N GLU A 147 -4.64 -21.19 -11.20
CA GLU A 147 -5.77 -21.81 -10.46
C GLU A 147 -5.37 -22.21 -9.04
N THR A 148 -4.67 -21.33 -8.35
CA THR A 148 -4.23 -21.51 -6.95
C THR A 148 -5.24 -20.92 -5.98
N TYR A 149 -5.09 -21.20 -4.68
CA TYR A 149 -6.10 -20.84 -3.66
C TYR A 149 -6.40 -19.35 -3.64
N TYR A 150 -5.39 -18.48 -3.48
CA TYR A 150 -5.63 -17.04 -3.33
C TYR A 150 -6.02 -16.37 -4.64
N ALA A 151 -5.47 -16.82 -5.77
CA ALA A 151 -5.95 -16.38 -7.09
C ALA A 151 -7.43 -16.73 -7.32
N SER A 152 -7.84 -17.93 -6.90
CA SER A 152 -9.25 -18.37 -6.99
C SER A 152 -10.14 -17.65 -5.98
N LEU A 153 -9.58 -17.27 -4.83
CA LEU A 153 -10.27 -16.48 -3.82
C LEU A 153 -10.61 -15.08 -4.36
N ARG A 154 -9.66 -14.42 -5.03
CA ARG A 154 -9.89 -13.15 -5.74
C ARG A 154 -11.03 -13.27 -6.75
N ARG A 155 -11.00 -14.31 -7.60
CA ARG A 155 -12.07 -14.58 -8.58
C ARG A 155 -13.42 -14.82 -7.90
N LYS A 156 -13.44 -15.63 -6.83
CA LYS A 156 -14.64 -15.92 -6.03
C LYS A 156 -15.28 -14.65 -5.47
N TYR A 157 -14.48 -13.65 -5.11
CA TYR A 157 -14.95 -12.36 -4.61
C TYR A 157 -15.29 -11.35 -5.70
N GLY A 158 -15.36 -11.78 -6.97
CA GLY A 158 -15.87 -10.98 -8.08
C GLY A 158 -14.79 -10.35 -8.95
N HIS A 159 -13.52 -10.64 -8.69
CA HIS A 159 -12.39 -9.99 -9.34
C HIS A 159 -11.63 -10.99 -10.22
N GLU A 160 -12.18 -11.23 -11.43
CA GLU A 160 -11.73 -12.30 -12.31
C GLU A 160 -10.24 -12.16 -12.72
N LYS A 161 -9.88 -10.97 -13.22
CA LYS A 161 -8.54 -10.65 -13.70
C LYS A 161 -7.61 -10.27 -12.53
N PRO A 162 -6.31 -10.59 -12.60
CA PRO A 162 -5.34 -10.07 -11.63
C PRO A 162 -5.30 -8.54 -11.68
N TYR A 163 -5.02 -7.93 -10.54
CA TYR A 163 -4.87 -6.50 -10.36
C TYR A 163 -3.57 -5.97 -10.97
N GLY A 164 -2.51 -6.78 -10.96
CA GLY A 164 -1.22 -6.42 -11.54
C GLY A 164 -0.51 -5.31 -10.76
N VAL A 165 -0.47 -5.43 -9.42
CA VAL A 165 0.22 -4.50 -8.53
C VAL A 165 1.73 -4.64 -8.73
N LYS A 166 2.38 -3.56 -9.17
CA LYS A 166 3.80 -3.60 -9.52
C LYS A 166 4.71 -3.26 -8.35
N LEU A 167 4.35 -2.24 -7.57
CA LEU A 167 5.21 -1.69 -6.52
C LEU A 167 4.74 -2.12 -5.14
N TRP A 168 5.65 -2.72 -4.38
CA TRP A 168 5.37 -3.21 -3.03
C TRP A 168 6.42 -2.71 -2.04
N GLY A 169 5.98 -2.28 -0.86
CA GLY A 169 6.85 -1.89 0.24
C GLY A 169 6.92 -3.01 1.26
N ILE A 170 8.13 -3.34 1.72
CA ILE A 170 8.34 -4.38 2.73
C ILE A 170 8.49 -3.68 4.08
N GLY A 171 7.39 -3.61 4.83
CA GLY A 171 7.33 -2.94 6.13
C GLY A 171 7.24 -1.41 6.05
N ASN A 172 7.14 -0.81 7.22
CA ASN A 172 7.09 0.64 7.42
C ASN A 172 7.90 1.02 8.65
N GLU A 173 8.86 1.94 8.50
CA GLU A 173 9.63 2.56 9.60
C GLU A 173 10.12 1.58 10.68
N LEU A 174 10.51 0.36 10.28
CA LEU A 174 10.85 -0.73 11.20
C LEU A 174 12.00 -0.41 12.17
N TRP A 175 12.70 0.72 12.00
CA TRP A 175 13.70 1.23 12.93
C TRP A 175 13.10 1.92 14.17
N GLY A 176 11.85 2.38 14.13
CA GLY A 176 11.24 3.15 15.22
C GLY A 176 10.64 2.27 16.30
N GLU A 177 10.97 2.50 17.58
CA GLU A 177 10.46 1.71 18.72
C GLU A 177 8.93 1.75 18.89
N TRP A 178 8.25 2.72 18.25
CA TRP A 178 6.79 2.80 18.21
C TRP A 178 6.17 1.80 17.25
N GLN A 179 6.92 1.23 16.31
CA GLN A 179 6.39 0.29 15.34
C GLN A 179 6.10 -1.07 15.98
N ILE A 180 4.96 -1.63 15.59
CA ILE A 180 4.65 -3.04 15.86
C ILE A 180 5.73 -3.89 15.17
N GLY A 181 6.47 -4.68 15.95
CA GLY A 181 7.51 -5.55 15.41
C GLY A 181 8.73 -4.83 14.87
N PHE A 182 9.09 -3.65 15.41
CA PHE A 182 10.33 -2.95 15.06
C PHE A 182 11.57 -3.87 15.16
N CYS A 183 12.57 -3.59 14.34
CA CYS A 183 13.85 -4.28 14.30
C CYS A 183 14.82 -3.64 15.29
N LYS A 184 15.60 -4.46 16.01
CA LYS A 184 16.56 -3.96 17.00
C LYS A 184 17.75 -3.24 16.37
N ASP A 185 18.10 -3.64 15.15
CA ASP A 185 19.17 -3.08 14.34
C ASP A 185 18.86 -3.24 12.84
N SER A 186 19.64 -2.55 12.01
CA SER A 186 19.54 -2.61 10.56
C SER A 186 19.86 -3.99 10.00
N ALA A 187 20.78 -4.73 10.61
CA ALA A 187 21.12 -6.09 10.20
C ALA A 187 19.90 -7.03 10.28
N GLU A 188 19.14 -6.95 11.37
CA GLU A 188 17.87 -7.66 11.53
C GLU A 188 16.84 -7.25 10.48
N CYS A 189 16.69 -5.94 10.25
CA CYS A 189 15.75 -5.43 9.26
C CYS A 189 16.11 -5.87 7.84
N ALA A 190 17.40 -5.86 7.48
CA ALA A 190 17.91 -6.29 6.19
C ALA A 190 17.63 -7.78 5.95
N ARG A 191 17.95 -8.64 6.92
CA ARG A 191 17.64 -10.09 6.84
C ARG A 191 16.15 -10.33 6.65
N ARG A 192 15.30 -9.69 7.46
CA ARG A 192 13.84 -9.80 7.35
C ARG A 192 13.35 -9.33 5.99
N THR A 193 13.86 -8.20 5.50
CA THR A 193 13.49 -7.66 4.18
C THR A 193 13.83 -8.64 3.05
N VAL A 194 15.01 -9.29 3.12
CA VAL A 194 15.41 -10.32 2.16
C VAL A 194 14.50 -11.54 2.19
N GLU A 195 14.10 -12.00 3.38
CA GLU A 195 13.16 -13.12 3.53
C GLU A 195 11.81 -12.83 2.86
N PHE A 196 11.23 -11.65 3.13
CA PHE A 196 9.99 -11.20 2.48
C PHE A 196 10.16 -11.07 0.95
N ALA A 197 11.23 -10.39 0.51
CA ALA A 197 11.51 -10.18 -0.91
C ALA A 197 11.62 -11.51 -1.68
N ASN A 198 12.28 -12.51 -1.08
CA ASN A 198 12.45 -13.83 -1.66
C ASN A 198 11.12 -14.55 -1.85
N GLU A 199 10.26 -14.61 -0.82
CA GLU A 199 8.97 -15.29 -0.94
C GLU A 199 8.01 -14.57 -1.91
N MET A 200 7.96 -13.24 -1.85
CA MET A 200 7.13 -12.45 -2.76
C MET A 200 7.54 -12.63 -4.23
N ARG A 201 8.84 -12.62 -4.53
CA ARG A 201 9.34 -12.79 -5.91
C ARG A 201 9.22 -14.22 -6.45
N LYS A 202 9.10 -15.24 -5.59
CA LYS A 202 8.75 -16.60 -6.05
C LYS A 202 7.35 -16.66 -6.64
N VAL A 203 6.43 -15.82 -6.14
CA VAL A 203 5.07 -15.72 -6.66
C VAL A 203 5.04 -14.88 -7.93
N ASP A 204 5.64 -13.69 -7.91
CA ASP A 204 5.72 -12.80 -9.06
C ASP A 204 7.12 -12.15 -9.14
N PRO A 205 8.00 -12.63 -10.03
CA PRO A 205 9.35 -12.09 -10.16
C PRO A 205 9.39 -10.70 -10.81
N SER A 206 8.27 -10.18 -11.32
CA SER A 206 8.20 -8.89 -12.00
C SER A 206 7.95 -7.70 -11.08
N ILE A 207 7.64 -7.93 -9.80
CA ILE A 207 7.37 -6.87 -8.84
C ILE A 207 8.62 -6.05 -8.49
N GLU A 208 8.41 -4.75 -8.32
CA GLU A 208 9.35 -3.81 -7.73
C GLU A 208 9.15 -3.77 -6.21
N LEU A 209 10.25 -3.84 -5.46
CA LEU A 209 10.23 -3.88 -3.99
C LEU A 209 10.91 -2.64 -3.42
N VAL A 210 10.31 -2.04 -2.41
CA VAL A 210 10.84 -0.89 -1.66
C VAL A 210 11.17 -1.35 -0.24
N ALA A 211 12.45 -1.29 0.13
CA ALA A 211 12.92 -1.55 1.49
C ALA A 211 12.77 -0.30 2.37
N VAL A 212 12.72 -0.50 3.70
CA VAL A 212 12.66 0.60 4.67
C VAL A 212 14.02 1.29 4.79
N GLY A 213 14.06 2.59 4.49
CA GLY A 213 15.18 3.46 4.83
C GLY A 213 14.83 4.44 5.96
N CYS A 214 15.83 5.17 6.44
CA CYS A 214 15.65 6.25 7.41
C CYS A 214 16.71 7.35 7.21
N GLU A 215 16.77 8.32 8.12
CA GLU A 215 17.76 9.42 8.05
C GLU A 215 19.18 8.98 8.46
N ASP A 216 19.32 7.82 9.13
CA ASP A 216 20.61 7.25 9.51
C ASP A 216 21.30 6.59 8.30
N PRO A 217 22.46 7.11 7.84
CA PRO A 217 23.18 6.51 6.74
C PRO A 217 23.64 5.08 7.00
N GLU A 218 23.99 4.73 8.24
CA GLU A 218 24.48 3.38 8.59
C GLU A 218 23.36 2.34 8.44
N TRP A 219 22.14 2.70 8.88
CA TRP A 219 20.95 1.90 8.62
C TRP A 219 20.78 1.65 7.13
N ASN A 220 20.83 2.72 6.32
CA ASN A 220 20.60 2.61 4.89
C ASN A 220 21.67 1.78 4.17
N ILE A 221 22.94 1.89 4.57
CA ILE A 221 24.04 1.12 3.96
C ILE A 221 23.83 -0.38 4.16
N GLU A 222 23.36 -0.79 5.34
CA GLU A 222 23.13 -2.21 5.65
C GLU A 222 21.83 -2.76 5.03
N MET A 223 20.87 -1.90 4.69
CA MET A 223 19.62 -2.27 4.03
C MET A 223 19.73 -2.50 2.51
N VAL A 224 20.86 -2.14 1.88
CA VAL A 224 21.10 -2.20 0.41
C VAL A 224 21.70 -3.52 -0.03
#